data_AF-A0A945X9W0-F1
#
_entry.id   AF-A0A945X9W0-F1
#
_cell.length_a   1.000
_cell.length_b   1.000
_cell.length_c   1.000
_cell.angle_alpha   90.00
_cell.angle_beta   90.00
_cell.angle_gamma   90.00
#
_symmetry.space_group_name_H-M   'P 1'
#
loop_
_entity.id
_entity.type
_entity.pdbx_description
1 polymer ?
#
loop_
_entity_poly.entity_id
_entity_poly.type
_entity_poly.pdbx_seq_one_letter_code
_entity_poly.pdbx_strand_id
1 'polypeptide(L)' 'MIDSPHTFLILGEALIDCVNREGEVLEVPGGSPMNVAIGLGRLDQTVVL' A
#
# COMPACT_ATOMS: atom_id res chain seq x y z
N MET A 1 20.13 -19.56 -4.56
CA MET A 1 19.51 -18.69 -5.59
C MET A 1 18.41 -17.95 -4.88
N ILE A 2 18.50 -16.62 -4.78
CA ILE A 2 17.33 -15.82 -4.38
C ILE A 2 16.48 -15.74 -5.65
N ASP A 3 15.22 -16.16 -5.55
CA ASP A 3 14.28 -16.09 -6.67
C ASP A 3 14.19 -14.65 -7.19
N SER A 4 14.02 -14.50 -8.50
CA SER A 4 13.85 -13.17 -9.10
C SER A 4 12.60 -12.50 -8.50
N PRO A 5 12.59 -11.19 -8.24
CA PRO A 5 11.43 -10.53 -7.66
C PRO A 5 10.19 -10.77 -8.52
N HIS A 6 9.10 -11.24 -7.90
CA HIS A 6 7.85 -11.44 -8.60
C HIS A 6 7.22 -10.09 -8.93
N THR A 7 6.43 -10.06 -10.01
CA THR A 7 5.68 -8.87 -10.42
C THR A 7 4.22 -9.05 -10.06
N PHE A 8 3.64 -8.05 -9.36
CA PHE A 8 2.25 -8.03 -8.94
C PHE A 8 1.51 -6.83 -9.55
N LEU A 9 0.34 -7.10 -10.11
CA LEU A 9 -0.65 -6.08 -10.46
C LEU A 9 -1.72 -6.05 -9.36
N ILE A 10 -1.85 -4.92 -8.68
CA ILE A 10 -2.84 -4.72 -7.63
C ILE A 10 -3.94 -3.82 -8.18
N LEU A 11 -5.19 -4.23 -8.06
CA LEU A 11 -6.33 -3.48 -8.61
C LEU A 11 -7.19 -2.92 -7.48
N GLY A 12 -7.53 -1.65 -7.60
CA GLY A 12 -8.52 -1.00 -6.76
C GLY A 12 -8.14 0.44 -6.43
N GLU A 13 -8.70 0.95 -5.33
CA GLU A 13 -8.56 2.34 -4.93
C GLU A 13 -7.31 2.64 -4.10
N ALA A 14 -6.78 3.84 -4.33
CA ALA A 14 -5.83 4.53 -3.49
C ALA A 14 -6.56 5.70 -2.84
N LEU A 15 -6.64 5.72 -1.52
CA LEU A 15 -7.46 6.68 -0.77
C LEU A 15 -6.60 7.51 0.18
N ILE A 16 -7.24 8.52 0.76
CA ILE A 16 -6.78 9.19 1.97
C ILE A 16 -7.67 8.72 3.11
N ASP A 17 -7.06 8.07 4.10
CA ASP A 17 -7.74 7.70 5.33
C ASP A 17 -7.67 8.89 6.30
N CYS A 18 -8.83 9.31 6.80
CA CYS A 18 -8.93 10.34 7.83
C CYS A 18 -9.03 9.69 9.21
N VAL A 19 -7.92 9.65 9.94
CA VAL A 19 -7.83 9.02 11.26
C VAL A 19 -8.07 10.05 12.34
N ASN A 20 -9.10 9.84 13.17
CA ASN A 20 -9.36 10.68 14.34
C ASN A 20 -8.52 10.20 15.53
N ARG A 21 -7.67 11.08 16.06
CA ARG A 21 -6.86 10.85 17.24
C ARG A 21 -7.08 11.98 18.23
N GLU A 22 -7.84 11.70 19.29
CA GLU A 22 -8.11 12.64 20.38
C GLU A 22 -8.69 14.00 19.92
N GLY A 23 -9.50 13.98 18.85
CA GLY A 23 -10.12 15.17 18.29
C GLY A 23 -9.31 15.85 17.18
N GLU A 24 -8.08 15.41 16.93
CA GLU A 24 -7.32 15.79 15.74
C GLU A 24 -7.59 14.79 14.60
N VAL A 25 -7.86 15.29 13.40
CA VAL A 25 -8.00 14.45 12.20
C VAL A 25 -6.69 14.48 11.42
N LEU A 26 -6.08 13.32 11.28
CA LEU A 26 -4.86 13.11 10.49
C LEU A 26 -5.23 12.46 9.16
N GLU A 27 -4.83 13.09 8.08
CA GLU A 27 -4.93 12.52 6.73
C GLU A 27 -3.67 11.68 6.44
N VAL A 28 -3.87 10.40 6.17
CA VAL A 28 -2.79 9.47 5.81
C VAL A 28 -3.13 8.70 4.55
N PRO A 29 -2.15 8.32 3.71
CA PRO A 29 -2.40 7.45 2.57
C PRO A 29 -2.99 6.11 3.02
N GLY A 30 -4.00 5.64 2.29
CA GLY A 30 -4.78 4.46 2.65
C GLY A 30 -5.43 3.76 1.47
N GLY A 31 -6.38 2.89 1.79
CA GLY A 31 -6.98 1.94 0.85
C GLY A 31 -6.29 0.58 0.86
N SER A 32 -7.08 -0.49 1.01
CA SER A 32 -6.57 -1.86 1.05
C SER A 32 -5.66 -2.22 -0.14
N PRO A 33 -5.99 -1.84 -1.39
CA PRO A 33 -5.11 -2.08 -2.54
C PRO A 33 -3.76 -1.39 -2.42
N MET A 34 -3.73 -0.11 -2.04
CA MET A 34 -2.48 0.64 -1.83
C MET A 34 -1.63 0.02 -0.72
N ASN A 35 -2.25 -0.36 0.41
CA ASN A 35 -1.52 -0.95 1.53
C ASN A 35 -0.86 -2.28 1.16
N VAL A 36 -1.52 -3.11 0.34
CA VAL A 36 -0.94 -4.34 -0.21
C VAL A 36 0.23 -4.02 -1.15
N ALA A 37 0.05 -3.06 -2.07
CA ALA A 37 1.10 -2.67 -3.00
C ALA A 37 2.38 -2.18 -2.29
N ILE A 38 2.22 -1.32 -1.28
CA ILE A 38 3.35 -0.83 -0.46
C ILE A 38 3.99 -1.97 0.35
N GLY A 39 3.19 -2.88 0.91
CA GLY A 39 3.70 -4.04 1.62
C GLY A 39 4.58 -4.93 0.74
N LEU A 40 4.14 -5.23 -0.48
CA LEU A 40 4.89 -6.01 -1.46
C LEU A 40 6.17 -5.29 -1.92
N GLY A 41 6.08 -3.99 -2.21
CA GLY A 41 7.26 -3.19 -2.58
C GLY A 41 8.33 -3.15 -1.49
N ARG A 42 7.91 -3.14 -0.21
CA ARG A 42 8.83 -3.23 0.95
C ARG A 42 9.49 -4.60 1.12
N LEU A 43 8.94 -5.65 0.50
CA LEU A 43 9.51 -7.00 0.46
C LEU A 43 10.30 -7.25 -0.82
N ASP A 44 10.80 -6.17 -1.44
CA ASP A 44 11.59 -6.18 -2.67
C ASP A 44 10.87 -6.83 -3.86
N GLN A 45 9.53 -6.75 -3.92
CA GLN A 45 8.75 -7.19 -5.08
C GLN A 45 8.50 -6.04 -6.07
N THR A 46 8.35 -6.36 -7.35
CA THR A 46 7.95 -5.39 -8.37
C THR A 46 6.42 -5.24 -8.35
N VAL A 47 5.92 -4.01 -8.25
CA VAL A 47 4.49 -3.75 -8.10
C VAL A 47 4.02 -2.69 -9.08
N VAL A 48 2.84 -2.93 -9.67
CA VAL A 48 2.02 -1.94 -10.36
C VAL A 48 0.69 -1.88 -9.63
N LEU A 49 0.28 -0.68 -9.23
CA LEU A 49 -1.02 -0.37 -8.64
C LEU A 49 -1.84 0.46 -9.64
#